data_AF-A0A2G8K478-F1
#
_entry.id   AF-A0A2G8K478-F1
#
_cell.length_a   1.000
_cell.length_b   1.000
_cell.length_c   1.000
_cell.angle_alpha   90.00
_cell.angle_beta   90.00
_cell.angle_gamma   90.00
#
_symmetry.space_group_name_H-M   'P 1'
#
loop_
_entity.id
_entity.type
_entity.pdbx_description
1 polymer ?
#
loop_
_entity_poly.entity_id
_entity_poly.type
_entity_poly.pdbx_seq_one_letter_code
_entity_poly.pdbx_strand_id
1 'polypeptide(L)'
;MKNADEKSNVRKKAIAKSRWKLIYKALKNEAATSSTDENVSVMRFKSFGFLQQKSLPEMTGSEDVMWSQISFDESHEYSLKIRQLNMKLSAQDLIGFNNTGNVCRSKSVCELGGGMTCLAGFTVACTSNAKEVLVTDGNLKSCQNAEIIAKENHSKFGTTEVSVRQLLWNKPETFADLKEKFDIVAGADWIQIRATINNNNLRRDEMYLSCFVAFSLMTTDRICQHIKHILKPEGIAWMFAPQRGSTLKKFQEIAEADFTIELQENYDSDVWAKHQKLNSSVGDAGHYDEDIHYPWLMILQNR
;
A
#
# COMPACT_ATOMS: atom_id res chain seq x y z
N MET A 1 34.03 3.98 8.57
CA MET A 1 32.64 4.13 8.05
C MET A 1 32.39 3.27 6.81
N LYS A 2 33.22 3.31 5.75
CA LYS A 2 33.04 2.46 4.53
C LYS A 2 32.85 0.94 4.78
N ASN A 3 33.53 0.35 5.76
CA ASN A 3 33.46 -1.10 6.04
C ASN A 3 32.15 -1.61 6.68
N ALA A 4 31.33 -0.74 7.29
CA ALA A 4 30.09 -1.15 7.94
C ALA A 4 28.92 -1.22 6.93
N ASP A 5 28.85 -0.23 6.04
CA ASP A 5 27.85 -0.18 4.97
C ASP A 5 28.06 -1.29 3.94
N GLU A 6 29.31 -1.63 3.65
CA GLU A 6 29.66 -2.71 2.72
C GLU A 6 29.26 -4.08 3.29
N LYS A 7 29.52 -4.33 4.58
CA LYS A 7 29.08 -5.54 5.29
C LYS A 7 27.56 -5.65 5.38
N SER A 8 26.87 -4.53 5.63
CA SER A 8 25.40 -4.44 5.64
C SER A 8 24.82 -4.80 4.27
N ASN A 9 25.40 -4.26 3.18
CA ASN A 9 24.97 -4.56 1.81
C ASN A 9 25.20 -6.03 1.41
N VAL A 10 26.33 -6.61 1.80
CA VAL A 10 26.61 -8.04 1.57
C VAL A 10 25.57 -8.92 2.29
N ARG A 11 25.21 -8.58 3.53
CA ARG A 11 24.18 -9.29 4.30
C ARG A 11 22.78 -9.14 3.67
N LYS A 12 22.39 -7.93 3.24
CA LYS A 12 21.12 -7.67 2.55
C LYS A 12 21.01 -8.49 1.24
N LYS A 13 22.10 -8.60 0.46
CA LYS A 13 22.18 -9.43 -0.75
C LYS A 13 22.05 -10.92 -0.47
N ALA A 14 22.70 -11.42 0.58
CA ALA A 14 22.61 -12.82 0.98
C ALA A 14 21.18 -13.22 1.39
N ILE A 15 20.50 -12.36 2.16
CA ILE A 15 19.10 -12.57 2.58
C ILE A 15 18.15 -12.58 1.36
N ALA A 16 18.31 -11.62 0.44
CA ALA A 16 17.51 -11.58 -0.78
C ALA A 16 17.69 -12.87 -1.62
N LYS A 17 18.93 -13.34 -1.80
CA LYS A 17 19.23 -14.59 -2.51
C LYS A 17 18.60 -15.82 -1.84
N SER A 18 18.59 -15.87 -0.52
CA SER A 18 17.91 -16.94 0.23
C SER A 18 16.39 -16.91 0.06
N ARG A 19 15.78 -15.71 0.02
CA ARG A 19 14.34 -15.55 -0.26
C ARG A 19 13.96 -15.99 -1.68
N TRP A 20 14.76 -15.63 -2.68
CA TRP A 20 14.56 -16.09 -4.06
C TRP A 20 14.68 -17.61 -4.21
N LYS A 21 15.59 -18.24 -3.45
CA LYS A 21 15.67 -19.71 -3.39
C LYS A 21 14.43 -20.36 -2.77
N LEU A 22 13.85 -19.75 -1.74
CA LEU A 22 12.60 -20.23 -1.13
C LEU A 22 11.44 -20.14 -2.13
N ILE A 23 11.29 -19.00 -2.81
CA ILE A 23 10.27 -18.81 -3.84
C ILE A 23 10.47 -19.80 -5.00
N TYR A 24 11.70 -19.99 -5.47
CA TYR A 24 12.02 -20.94 -6.53
C TYR A 24 11.66 -22.39 -6.17
N LYS A 25 11.96 -22.82 -4.93
CA LYS A 25 11.58 -24.15 -4.44
C LYS A 25 10.06 -24.31 -4.33
N ALA A 26 9.37 -23.28 -3.83
CA ALA A 26 7.91 -23.26 -3.76
C ALA A 26 7.25 -23.35 -5.15
N LEU A 27 7.80 -22.66 -6.16
CA LEU A 27 7.33 -22.74 -7.54
C LEU A 27 7.58 -24.10 -8.20
N LYS A 28 8.50 -24.91 -7.68
CA LYS A 28 8.84 -26.24 -8.19
C LYS A 28 8.10 -27.40 -7.51
N ASN A 29 7.22 -27.13 -6.53
CA ASN A 29 6.58 -28.15 -5.69
C ASN A 29 7.56 -29.13 -5.02
N GLU A 30 8.81 -28.72 -4.81
CA GLU A 30 9.77 -29.51 -4.02
C GLU A 30 9.47 -29.26 -2.54
N ALA A 31 9.04 -30.31 -1.82
CA ALA A 31 8.72 -30.23 -0.40
C ALA A 31 9.89 -29.58 0.37
N ALA A 32 9.59 -28.52 1.10
CA ALA A 32 10.56 -27.83 1.94
C ALA A 32 11.06 -28.80 3.02
N THR A 33 12.27 -29.34 2.85
CA THR A 33 12.96 -30.07 3.92
C THR A 33 13.18 -29.13 5.11
N SER A 34 12.85 -29.64 6.29
CA SER A 34 12.64 -28.96 7.57
C SER A 34 13.91 -28.45 8.26
N SER A 35 14.83 -27.84 7.51
CA SER A 35 15.99 -27.14 8.06
C SER A 35 16.05 -25.68 7.59
N THR A 36 14.91 -25.00 7.53
CA THR A 36 14.86 -23.58 7.17
C THR A 36 15.29 -22.72 8.35
N ASP A 37 16.45 -22.07 8.21
CA ASP A 37 16.91 -20.91 8.98
C ASP A 37 15.74 -19.94 9.28
N GLU A 38 15.19 -19.99 10.50
CA GLU A 38 14.08 -19.12 10.96
C GLU A 38 14.41 -17.62 10.90
N ASN A 39 15.68 -17.28 10.69
CA ASN A 39 16.19 -15.92 10.64
C ASN A 39 15.92 -15.15 9.34
N VAL A 40 15.38 -15.78 8.28
CA VAL A 40 15.19 -15.14 6.96
C VAL A 40 13.90 -14.31 6.88
N SER A 41 12.91 -14.60 7.73
CA SER A 41 11.54 -14.04 7.65
C SER A 41 11.03 -13.42 8.96
N VAL A 42 11.80 -12.50 9.54
CA VAL A 42 11.30 -11.67 10.66
C VAL A 42 10.87 -10.32 10.10
N MET A 43 9.55 -10.06 10.02
CA MET A 43 9.00 -8.72 9.79
C MET A 43 9.22 -7.89 11.04
N ARG A 44 9.93 -6.76 10.89
CA ARG A 44 10.69 -6.15 11.99
C ARG A 44 10.25 -4.71 12.32
N PHE A 45 9.69 -3.95 11.38
CA PHE A 45 8.89 -2.74 11.63
C PHE A 45 7.51 -2.95 11.01
N LYS A 46 6.44 -2.58 11.73
CA LYS A 46 5.05 -2.88 11.33
C LYS A 46 4.22 -1.63 11.08
N SER A 47 4.33 -0.61 11.93
CA SER A 47 3.52 0.61 11.80
C SER A 47 4.07 1.79 12.58
N PHE A 48 3.54 2.96 12.27
CA PHE A 48 3.78 4.19 13.03
C PHE A 48 2.91 4.29 14.30
N GLY A 49 2.01 3.33 14.56
CA GLY A 49 1.16 3.34 15.77
C GLY A 49 0.21 4.53 15.85
N PHE A 50 -0.38 4.94 14.73
CA PHE A 50 -1.44 5.97 14.70
C PHE A 50 -2.84 5.40 14.96
N LEU A 51 -3.01 4.10 14.76
CA LEU A 51 -4.29 3.42 14.90
C LEU A 51 -4.29 2.54 16.14
N GLN A 52 -5.38 2.57 16.89
CA GLN A 52 -5.61 1.63 17.97
C GLN A 52 -6.36 0.43 17.41
N GLN A 53 -5.84 -0.78 17.65
CA GLN A 53 -6.46 -2.01 17.20
C GLN A 53 -6.87 -2.87 18.39
N LYS A 54 -8.16 -3.23 18.45
CA LYS A 54 -8.72 -4.16 19.43
C LYS A 54 -9.25 -5.40 18.72
N SER A 55 -8.76 -6.59 19.09
CA SER A 55 -9.28 -7.85 18.54
C SER A 55 -10.76 -8.06 18.92
N LEU A 56 -11.54 -8.65 18.02
CA LEU A 56 -12.95 -9.02 18.22
C LEU A 56 -13.12 -10.54 18.05
N PRO A 57 -12.76 -11.35 19.08
CA PRO A 57 -12.80 -12.81 18.99
C PRO A 57 -14.22 -13.35 18.75
N GLU A 58 -15.22 -12.60 19.23
CA GLU A 58 -16.63 -13.00 19.21
C GLU A 58 -17.22 -13.04 17.79
N MET A 59 -16.61 -12.29 16.87
CA MET A 59 -16.97 -12.29 15.45
C MET A 59 -16.14 -13.30 14.63
N THR A 60 -15.17 -13.96 15.27
CA THR A 60 -14.23 -14.88 14.64
C THR A 60 -14.83 -16.29 14.64
N GLY A 61 -15.62 -16.60 13.60
CA GLY A 61 -16.32 -17.88 13.47
C GLY A 61 -15.53 -19.04 12.83
N SER A 62 -14.33 -18.77 12.28
CA SER A 62 -13.46 -19.76 11.62
C SER A 62 -12.00 -19.50 11.95
N GLU A 63 -11.16 -20.54 12.00
CA GLU A 63 -9.73 -20.45 12.35
C GLU A 63 -8.92 -19.49 11.43
N ASP A 64 -9.40 -19.23 10.21
CA ASP A 64 -8.68 -18.42 9.21
C ASP A 64 -9.13 -16.97 9.07
N VAL A 65 -9.93 -16.46 10.01
CA VAL A 65 -10.45 -15.09 9.95
C VAL A 65 -10.19 -14.40 11.27
N MET A 66 -9.65 -13.18 11.26
CA MET A 66 -9.58 -12.35 12.45
C MET A 66 -10.35 -11.06 12.24
N TRP A 67 -11.24 -10.75 13.17
CA TRP A 67 -11.88 -9.44 13.24
C TRP A 67 -11.16 -8.54 14.23
N SER A 68 -11.05 -7.26 13.90
CA SER A 68 -10.51 -6.24 14.79
C SER A 68 -11.26 -4.94 14.61
N GLN A 69 -11.46 -4.22 15.70
CA GLN A 69 -11.87 -2.83 15.66
C GLN A 69 -10.63 -1.95 15.56
N ILE A 70 -10.63 -1.05 14.59
CA ILE A 70 -9.65 0.01 14.42
C ILE A 70 -10.29 1.33 14.84
N SER A 71 -9.66 2.08 15.73
CA SER A 71 -10.08 3.43 16.13
C SER A 71 -9.05 4.46 15.69
N PHE A 72 -9.54 5.63 15.27
CA PHE A 72 -8.72 6.75 14.78
C PHE A 72 -8.41 7.80 15.86
N ASP A 73 -9.09 7.71 17.00
CA ASP A 73 -8.95 8.60 18.16
C ASP A 73 -9.15 7.82 19.46
N GLU A 74 -8.87 8.47 20.59
CA GLU A 74 -9.11 7.91 21.93
C GLU A 74 -10.59 7.90 22.31
N SER A 75 -11.42 8.77 21.71
CA SER A 75 -12.87 8.80 21.95
C SER A 75 -13.60 7.61 21.34
N HIS A 76 -12.97 6.88 20.42
CA HIS A 76 -13.54 5.77 19.64
C HIS A 76 -14.77 6.17 18.81
N GLU A 77 -14.97 7.47 18.61
CA GLU A 77 -16.09 8.03 17.84
C GLU A 77 -16.03 7.54 16.40
N TYR A 78 -14.82 7.59 15.83
CA TYR A 78 -14.53 7.01 14.53
C TYR A 78 -13.83 5.66 14.72
N SER A 79 -14.58 4.59 14.50
CA SER A 79 -14.05 3.23 14.53
C SER A 79 -14.57 2.37 13.39
N LEU A 80 -13.75 1.45 12.88
CA LEU A 80 -14.10 0.50 11.83
C LEU A 80 -13.88 -0.93 12.31
N LYS A 81 -14.80 -1.84 12.00
CA LYS A 81 -14.59 -3.28 12.14
C LYS A 81 -13.94 -3.81 10.88
N ILE A 82 -12.70 -4.27 10.97
CA ILE A 82 -11.92 -4.79 9.85
C ILE A 82 -11.80 -6.31 9.98
N ARG A 83 -12.01 -6.99 8.86
CA ARG A 83 -11.85 -8.43 8.72
C ARG A 83 -10.53 -8.73 8.02
N GLN A 84 -9.74 -9.63 8.59
CA GLN A 84 -8.49 -10.10 8.02
C GLN A 84 -8.61 -11.59 7.73
N LEU A 85 -8.22 -12.02 6.53
CA LEU A 85 -8.06 -13.43 6.21
C LEU A 85 -6.62 -13.84 6.59
N ASN A 86 -6.40 -15.09 7.01
CA ASN A 86 -5.13 -15.67 7.51
C ASN A 86 -3.96 -15.69 6.48
N MET A 87 -3.71 -14.57 5.81
CA MET A 87 -2.43 -14.23 5.23
C MET A 87 -1.68 -13.36 6.25
N LYS A 88 -0.37 -13.57 6.39
CA LYS A 88 0.53 -12.84 7.31
C LYS A 88 0.61 -11.34 7.02
N LEU A 89 -0.48 -10.61 7.22
CA LEU A 89 -0.60 -9.17 7.21
C LEU A 89 -1.27 -8.78 8.52
N SER A 90 -0.61 -7.93 9.29
CA SER A 90 -1.11 -7.44 10.56
C SER A 90 -2.00 -6.23 10.31
N ALA A 91 -3.08 -6.02 11.07
CA ALA A 91 -3.91 -4.81 10.91
C ALA A 91 -3.17 -3.51 11.30
N GLN A 92 -1.93 -3.64 11.76
CA GLN A 92 -0.99 -2.55 11.93
C GLN A 92 -0.42 -2.05 10.57
N ASP A 93 -0.51 -2.81 9.49
CA ASP A 93 -0.03 -2.43 8.14
C ASP A 93 -0.92 -1.38 7.44
N LEU A 94 -1.84 -0.76 8.18
CA LEU A 94 -2.81 0.20 7.67
C LEU A 94 -2.46 1.60 8.21
N ILE A 95 -2.11 2.51 7.31
CA ILE A 95 -1.72 3.91 7.58
C ILE A 95 -2.94 4.75 7.16
N GLY A 96 -3.45 5.78 7.83
CA GLY A 96 -2.94 6.81 8.73
C GLY A 96 -3.33 8.15 8.11
N PHE A 97 -4.47 8.73 8.53
CA PHE A 97 -5.00 9.99 8.03
C PHE A 97 -5.61 10.79 9.18
N ASN A 98 -5.05 11.95 9.47
CA ASN A 98 -5.66 13.02 10.26
C ASN A 98 -5.51 14.30 9.44
N ASN A 99 -6.51 14.61 8.60
CA ASN A 99 -6.83 15.94 8.03
C ASN A 99 -7.82 15.85 6.83
N THR A 100 -8.24 14.64 6.43
CA THR A 100 -9.11 14.41 5.26
C THR A 100 -10.56 14.86 5.41
N GLY A 101 -11.05 15.05 6.63
CA GLY A 101 -12.47 15.22 6.92
C GLY A 101 -13.15 16.35 6.12
N ASN A 102 -12.44 17.44 5.85
CA ASN A 102 -12.97 18.55 5.06
C ASN A 102 -12.70 18.46 3.56
N VAL A 103 -11.62 17.77 3.15
CA VAL A 103 -11.22 17.74 1.73
C VAL A 103 -12.12 16.80 0.92
N CYS A 104 -12.52 15.67 1.50
CA CYS A 104 -13.38 14.69 0.83
C CYS A 104 -14.88 15.00 0.93
N ARG A 105 -15.28 16.06 1.64
CA ARG A 105 -16.69 16.37 1.87
C ARG A 105 -17.44 16.61 0.56
N SER A 106 -18.53 15.87 0.36
CA SER A 106 -19.36 15.91 -0.85
C SER A 106 -18.60 15.60 -2.16
N LYS A 107 -17.44 14.96 -2.07
CA LYS A 107 -16.63 14.53 -3.22
C LYS A 107 -16.85 13.06 -3.55
N SER A 108 -16.63 12.70 -4.81
CA SER A 108 -16.54 11.30 -5.25
C SER A 108 -15.10 10.83 -5.10
N VAL A 109 -14.87 9.77 -4.29
CA VAL A 109 -13.53 9.28 -3.93
C VAL A 109 -13.34 7.83 -4.41
N CYS A 110 -12.15 7.50 -4.91
CA CYS A 110 -11.77 6.15 -5.29
C CYS A 110 -10.48 5.73 -4.57
N GLU A 111 -10.47 4.56 -3.92
CA GLU A 111 -9.24 3.91 -3.44
C GLU A 111 -8.79 2.85 -4.46
N LEU A 112 -7.57 3.01 -4.98
CA LEU A 112 -6.91 2.06 -5.88
C LEU A 112 -5.98 1.13 -5.11
N GLY A 113 -6.16 -0.18 -5.26
CA GLY A 113 -5.26 -1.18 -4.68
C GLY A 113 -5.29 -1.18 -3.15
N GLY A 114 -6.49 -1.08 -2.55
CA GLY A 114 -6.67 -1.02 -1.10
C GLY A 114 -6.30 -2.31 -0.36
N GLY A 115 -5.89 -3.35 -1.08
CA GLY A 115 -5.48 -4.63 -0.54
C GLY A 115 -6.62 -5.31 0.21
N MET A 116 -6.25 -6.13 1.19
CA MET A 116 -7.20 -6.96 1.94
C MET A 116 -8.29 -6.19 2.69
N THR A 117 -8.10 -4.90 2.97
CA THR A 117 -8.98 -4.16 3.88
C THR A 117 -9.60 -2.92 3.28
N CYS A 118 -8.96 -2.29 2.29
CA CYS A 118 -9.38 -0.98 1.76
C CYS A 118 -9.60 0.04 2.89
N LEU A 119 -8.68 0.08 3.86
CA LEU A 119 -8.88 0.87 5.07
C LEU A 119 -9.00 2.36 4.75
N ALA A 120 -8.22 2.89 3.81
CA ALA A 120 -8.22 4.32 3.52
C ALA A 120 -9.60 4.78 3.02
N GLY A 121 -10.20 4.04 2.08
CA GLY A 121 -11.52 4.34 1.56
C GLY A 121 -12.61 4.19 2.62
N PHE A 122 -12.60 3.12 3.41
CA PHE A 122 -13.58 2.98 4.51
C PHE A 122 -13.42 4.08 5.58
N THR A 123 -12.19 4.54 5.84
CA THR A 123 -11.93 5.66 6.74
C THR A 123 -12.54 6.95 6.18
N VAL A 124 -12.34 7.23 4.89
CA VAL A 124 -12.97 8.38 4.21
C VAL A 124 -14.50 8.29 4.31
N ALA A 125 -15.08 7.12 4.07
CA ALA A 125 -16.53 6.91 4.13
C ALA A 125 -17.12 7.20 5.51
N CYS A 126 -16.41 6.85 6.59
CA CYS A 126 -16.85 7.10 7.96
C CYS A 126 -16.61 8.53 8.47
N THR A 127 -15.61 9.24 7.95
CA THR A 127 -15.10 10.46 8.60
C THR A 127 -15.35 11.75 7.83
N SER A 128 -15.64 11.68 6.52
CA SER A 128 -15.58 12.88 5.66
C SER A 128 -16.90 13.36 5.08
N ASN A 129 -18.01 12.63 5.25
CA ASN A 129 -19.27 12.90 4.53
C ASN A 129 -19.04 13.04 3.00
N ALA A 130 -18.25 12.13 2.44
CA ALA A 130 -18.08 12.04 0.99
C ALA A 130 -19.42 11.74 0.31
N LYS A 131 -19.53 12.09 -0.98
CA LYS A 131 -20.73 11.76 -1.76
C LYS A 131 -20.77 10.25 -2.03
N GLU A 132 -19.67 9.73 -2.56
CA GLU A 132 -19.49 8.30 -2.83
C GLU A 132 -18.02 7.92 -2.59
N VAL A 133 -17.81 6.68 -2.18
CA VAL A 133 -16.49 6.05 -2.06
C VAL A 133 -16.53 4.71 -2.80
N LEU A 134 -15.68 4.59 -3.82
CA LEU A 134 -15.39 3.32 -4.48
C LEU A 134 -14.08 2.77 -3.92
N VAL A 135 -14.12 1.59 -3.29
CA VAL A 135 -12.89 0.87 -2.90
C VAL A 135 -12.58 -0.25 -3.87
N THR A 136 -11.31 -0.40 -4.25
CA THR A 136 -10.92 -1.31 -5.33
C THR A 136 -9.64 -2.07 -5.04
N ASP A 137 -9.55 -3.28 -5.59
CA ASP A 137 -8.31 -4.05 -5.62
C ASP A 137 -8.26 -4.94 -6.87
N GLY A 138 -7.07 -5.38 -7.26
CA GLY A 138 -6.90 -6.35 -8.35
C GLY A 138 -7.21 -7.79 -7.94
N ASN A 139 -7.14 -8.11 -6.64
CA ASN A 139 -7.41 -9.43 -6.09
C ASN A 139 -8.89 -9.57 -5.72
N LEU A 140 -9.56 -10.52 -6.38
CA LEU A 140 -10.99 -10.81 -6.14
C LEU A 140 -11.28 -11.17 -4.68
N LYS A 141 -10.38 -11.90 -3.99
CA LYS A 141 -10.57 -12.25 -2.57
C LYS A 141 -10.53 -11.02 -1.67
N SER A 142 -9.68 -10.05 -2.02
CA SER A 142 -9.58 -8.77 -1.32
C SER A 142 -10.87 -7.97 -1.50
N CYS A 143 -11.42 -7.92 -2.71
CA CYS A 143 -12.72 -7.28 -2.99
C CYS A 143 -13.87 -7.97 -2.24
N GLN A 144 -13.95 -9.31 -2.27
CA GLN A 144 -14.96 -10.07 -1.54
C GLN A 144 -14.87 -9.82 -0.02
N ASN A 145 -13.65 -9.66 0.52
CA ASN A 145 -13.47 -9.33 1.92
C ASN A 145 -13.89 -7.88 2.21
N ALA A 146 -13.55 -6.93 1.34
CA ALA A 146 -13.97 -5.54 1.44
C ALA A 146 -15.50 -5.41 1.40
N GLU A 147 -16.22 -6.19 0.59
CA GLU A 147 -17.69 -6.21 0.62
C GLU A 147 -18.26 -6.61 1.99
N ILE A 148 -17.59 -7.54 2.67
CA ILE A 148 -18.00 -8.00 4.00
C ILE A 148 -17.70 -6.93 5.06
N ILE A 149 -16.54 -6.26 4.95
CA ILE A 149 -16.20 -5.09 5.78
C ILE A 149 -17.20 -3.96 5.56
N ALA A 150 -17.57 -3.66 4.31
CA ALA A 150 -18.54 -2.62 3.98
C ALA A 150 -19.91 -2.90 4.60
N LYS A 151 -20.41 -4.14 4.49
CA LYS A 151 -21.69 -4.55 5.10
C LYS A 151 -21.68 -4.38 6.61
N GLU A 152 -20.59 -4.79 7.27
CA GLU A 152 -20.47 -4.71 8.72
C GLU A 152 -20.37 -3.28 9.26
N ASN A 153 -19.84 -2.35 8.46
CA ASN A 153 -19.70 -0.94 8.84
C ASN A 153 -20.75 -0.02 8.20
N HIS A 154 -21.76 -0.56 7.52
CA HIS A 154 -22.71 0.22 6.72
C HIS A 154 -23.38 1.36 7.50
N SER A 155 -23.79 1.09 8.75
CA SER A 155 -24.42 2.09 9.62
C SER A 155 -23.50 3.25 10.01
N LYS A 156 -22.17 3.11 9.83
CA LYS A 156 -21.16 4.12 10.14
C LYS A 156 -20.81 5.01 8.95
N PHE A 157 -21.31 4.74 7.75
CA PHE A 157 -21.02 5.54 6.56
C PHE A 157 -21.91 6.78 6.42
N GLY A 158 -22.91 6.93 7.30
CA GLY A 158 -23.86 8.04 7.24
C GLY A 158 -24.59 8.07 5.90
N THR A 159 -24.46 9.17 5.17
CA THR A 159 -25.04 9.34 3.83
C THR A 159 -24.10 8.95 2.69
N THR A 160 -22.87 8.55 2.99
CA THR A 160 -21.87 8.21 1.97
C THR A 160 -22.23 6.91 1.27
N GLU A 161 -22.34 6.94 -0.06
CA GLU A 161 -22.52 5.72 -0.86
C GLU A 161 -21.20 4.95 -0.95
N VAL A 162 -21.17 3.70 -0.50
CA VAL A 162 -19.95 2.87 -0.55
C VAL A 162 -20.14 1.70 -1.49
N SER A 163 -19.20 1.51 -2.41
CA SER A 163 -19.18 0.39 -3.35
C SER A 163 -17.79 -0.24 -3.43
N VAL A 164 -17.75 -1.53 -3.78
CA VAL A 164 -16.52 -2.31 -3.92
C VAL A 164 -16.44 -2.83 -5.34
N ARG A 165 -15.26 -2.77 -5.97
CA ARG A 165 -15.06 -3.29 -7.33
C ARG A 165 -13.68 -3.87 -7.55
N GLN A 166 -13.62 -5.01 -8.25
CA GLN A 166 -12.35 -5.50 -8.76
C GLN A 166 -11.91 -4.67 -9.98
N LEU A 167 -10.74 -4.02 -9.88
CA LEU A 167 -10.13 -3.29 -10.97
C LEU A 167 -8.79 -3.92 -11.34
N LEU A 168 -8.66 -4.31 -12.60
CA LEU A 168 -7.48 -5.03 -13.09
C LEU A 168 -6.68 -4.10 -13.99
N TRP A 169 -5.50 -3.64 -13.54
CA TRP A 169 -4.69 -2.65 -14.28
C TRP A 169 -4.29 -3.10 -15.70
N ASN A 170 -4.24 -4.41 -15.94
CA ASN A 170 -3.98 -4.98 -17.25
C ASN A 170 -5.22 -5.15 -18.14
N LYS A 171 -6.42 -4.79 -17.65
CA LYS A 171 -7.71 -4.92 -18.32
C LYS A 171 -8.48 -3.59 -18.33
N PRO A 172 -8.22 -2.72 -19.33
CA PRO A 172 -8.85 -1.41 -19.44
C PRO A 172 -10.39 -1.44 -19.42
N GLU A 173 -10.99 -2.54 -19.87
CA GLU A 173 -12.43 -2.76 -19.83
C GLU A 173 -13.01 -2.69 -18.41
N THR A 174 -12.21 -2.96 -17.37
CA THR A 174 -12.65 -2.83 -15.97
C THR A 174 -12.80 -1.37 -15.51
N PHE A 175 -12.24 -0.42 -16.26
CA PHE A 175 -12.25 1.02 -15.96
C PHE A 175 -13.22 1.81 -16.85
N ALA A 176 -13.76 1.21 -17.90
CA ALA A 176 -14.40 1.93 -19.01
C ALA A 176 -15.59 2.84 -18.60
N ASP A 177 -16.34 2.46 -17.57
CA ASP A 177 -17.48 3.21 -17.03
C ASP A 177 -17.08 4.23 -15.94
N LEU A 178 -15.80 4.32 -15.59
CA LEU A 178 -15.28 5.20 -14.54
C LEU A 178 -14.67 6.49 -15.06
N LYS A 179 -14.77 6.76 -16.37
CA LYS A 179 -14.19 7.95 -17.01
C LYS A 179 -14.62 9.23 -16.28
N GLU A 180 -13.63 10.02 -15.85
CA GLU A 180 -13.81 11.34 -15.21
C GLU A 180 -14.82 11.31 -14.05
N LYS A 181 -14.87 10.21 -13.29
CA LYS A 181 -15.87 10.00 -12.25
C LYS A 181 -15.46 10.59 -10.89
N PHE A 182 -14.18 10.59 -10.57
CA PHE A 182 -13.70 10.88 -9.21
C PHE A 182 -13.05 12.24 -9.08
N ASP A 183 -13.38 12.96 -8.01
CA ASP A 183 -12.69 14.18 -7.61
C ASP A 183 -11.35 13.85 -6.93
N ILE A 184 -11.31 12.72 -6.20
CA ILE A 184 -10.13 12.26 -5.46
C ILE A 184 -9.88 10.79 -5.77
N VAL A 185 -8.65 10.47 -6.12
CA VAL A 185 -8.15 9.08 -6.19
C VAL A 185 -7.06 8.92 -5.14
N ALA A 186 -7.12 7.86 -4.33
CA ALA A 186 -6.11 7.57 -3.32
C ALA A 186 -5.52 6.17 -3.54
N GLY A 187 -4.21 6.03 -3.34
CA GLY A 187 -3.54 4.74 -3.40
C GLY A 187 -2.38 4.67 -2.41
N ALA A 188 -2.19 3.52 -1.77
CA ALA A 188 -1.13 3.30 -0.79
C ALA A 188 -0.31 2.07 -1.17
N ASP A 189 1.03 2.20 -1.16
CA ASP A 189 2.02 1.15 -1.46
C ASP A 189 1.76 0.35 -2.75
N TRP A 190 1.18 1.05 -3.73
CA TRP A 190 0.82 0.58 -5.06
C TRP A 190 2.03 0.31 -5.97
N ILE A 191 3.23 0.78 -5.59
CA ILE A 191 4.46 0.61 -6.35
C ILE A 191 5.31 -0.52 -5.73
N GLN A 192 5.15 -1.75 -6.24
CA GLN A 192 5.86 -2.91 -5.71
C GLN A 192 7.09 -3.25 -6.55
N ILE A 193 8.20 -2.54 -6.35
CA ILE A 193 9.50 -2.91 -6.95
C ILE A 193 10.56 -3.09 -5.87
N ARG A 194 11.17 -4.28 -5.85
CA ARG A 194 12.54 -4.46 -5.36
C ARG A 194 13.36 -5.25 -6.37
N ALA A 195 13.79 -4.57 -7.43
CA ALA A 195 14.95 -4.99 -8.21
C ALA A 195 16.12 -4.10 -7.79
N THR A 196 16.90 -4.53 -6.79
CA THR A 196 18.17 -3.86 -6.44
C THR A 196 19.16 -4.11 -7.56
N ILE A 197 19.26 -3.19 -8.53
CA ILE A 197 20.31 -3.18 -9.53
C ILE A 197 21.56 -2.59 -8.87
N ASN A 198 22.43 -3.44 -8.31
CA ASN A 198 23.83 -3.06 -8.15
C ASN A 198 24.58 -3.63 -9.35
N ASN A 199 24.91 -2.75 -10.31
CA ASN A 199 25.89 -3.00 -11.35
C ASN A 199 27.15 -3.60 -10.70
N ASN A 200 27.40 -4.88 -10.96
CA ASN A 200 28.71 -5.44 -11.31
C ASN A 200 28.58 -6.96 -11.45
N ASN A 201 28.87 -7.44 -12.67
CA ASN A 201 28.95 -8.82 -13.16
C ASN A 201 27.65 -9.47 -13.68
N LEU A 202 27.42 -9.22 -14.97
CA LEU A 202 26.31 -9.68 -15.81
C LEU A 202 26.63 -11.03 -16.47
N ARG A 203 25.70 -11.99 -16.40
CA ARG A 203 25.36 -12.99 -17.44
C ARG A 203 24.14 -13.83 -16.99
N ARG A 204 23.20 -14.06 -17.91
CA ARG A 204 21.92 -14.82 -17.82
C ARG A 204 20.76 -14.21 -17.01
N ASP A 205 21.00 -13.33 -16.05
CA ASP A 205 19.93 -12.62 -15.32
C ASP A 205 19.29 -11.46 -16.13
N GLU A 206 19.86 -11.11 -17.29
CA GLU A 206 19.42 -9.99 -18.13
C GLU A 206 18.03 -10.16 -18.76
N MET A 207 17.59 -11.39 -19.10
CA MET A 207 16.28 -11.58 -19.73
C MET A 207 15.13 -11.48 -18.73
N TYR A 208 15.29 -12.06 -17.54
CA TYR A 208 14.28 -11.94 -16.47
C TYR A 208 14.25 -10.52 -15.90
N LEU A 209 15.41 -9.87 -15.76
CA LEU A 209 15.48 -8.50 -15.27
C LEU A 209 14.94 -7.49 -16.28
N SER A 210 15.23 -7.63 -17.58
CA SER A 210 14.65 -6.76 -18.62
C SER A 210 13.15 -6.99 -18.77
N CYS A 211 12.67 -8.23 -18.73
CA CYS A 211 11.23 -8.52 -18.73
C CYS A 211 10.53 -8.00 -17.46
N PHE A 212 11.17 -8.07 -16.29
CA PHE A 212 10.59 -7.56 -15.04
C PHE A 212 10.57 -6.03 -14.99
N VAL A 213 11.65 -5.38 -15.44
CA VAL A 213 11.70 -3.93 -15.58
C VAL A 213 10.69 -3.46 -16.63
N ALA A 214 10.61 -4.12 -17.78
CA ALA A 214 9.61 -3.83 -18.81
C ALA A 214 8.18 -4.03 -18.29
N PHE A 215 7.90 -5.14 -17.60
CA PHE A 215 6.60 -5.39 -16.97
C PHE A 215 6.26 -4.28 -15.98
N SER A 216 7.20 -3.88 -15.13
CA SER A 216 6.98 -2.85 -14.14
C SER A 216 6.81 -1.44 -14.73
N LEU A 217 7.55 -1.11 -15.79
CA LEU A 217 7.36 0.14 -16.54
C LEU A 217 5.99 0.14 -17.24
N MET A 218 5.59 -0.97 -17.85
CA MET A 218 4.26 -1.15 -18.45
C MET A 218 3.15 -1.07 -17.40
N THR A 219 3.37 -1.60 -16.19
CA THR A 219 2.42 -1.47 -15.08
C THR A 219 2.31 -0.01 -14.63
N THR A 220 3.44 0.69 -14.51
CA THR A 220 3.48 2.12 -14.14
C THR A 220 2.71 2.99 -15.12
N ASP A 221 3.01 2.87 -16.41
CA ASP A 221 2.34 3.58 -17.50
C ASP A 221 0.83 3.32 -17.51
N ARG A 222 0.41 2.07 -17.33
CA ARG A 222 -1.02 1.71 -17.21
C ARG A 222 -1.68 2.33 -15.99
N ILE A 223 -1.00 2.37 -14.85
CA ILE A 223 -1.58 3.00 -13.65
C ILE A 223 -1.76 4.51 -13.89
N CYS A 224 -0.78 5.19 -14.50
CA CYS A 224 -0.92 6.59 -14.91
C CYS A 224 -2.14 6.79 -15.81
N GLN A 225 -2.30 5.96 -16.85
CA GLN A 225 -3.43 6.02 -17.77
C GLN A 225 -4.77 5.80 -17.06
N HIS A 226 -4.85 4.84 -16.14
CA HIS A 226 -6.08 4.58 -15.38
C HIS A 226 -6.41 5.70 -14.41
N ILE A 227 -5.42 6.23 -13.69
CA ILE A 227 -5.60 7.39 -12.80
C ILE A 227 -6.13 8.58 -13.61
N LYS A 228 -5.49 8.89 -14.74
CA LYS A 228 -5.92 9.97 -15.65
C LYS A 228 -7.32 9.74 -16.18
N HIS A 229 -7.64 8.50 -16.56
CA HIS A 229 -8.95 8.13 -17.10
C HIS A 229 -10.06 8.37 -16.09
N ILE A 230 -9.86 7.98 -14.82
CA ILE A 230 -10.92 8.02 -13.81
C ILE A 230 -11.02 9.36 -13.05
N LEU A 231 -9.95 10.15 -13.04
CA LEU A 231 -9.95 11.49 -12.45
C LEU A 231 -10.74 12.47 -13.30
N LYS A 232 -11.53 13.31 -12.65
CA LYS A 232 -12.11 14.52 -13.25
C LYS A 232 -10.99 15.47 -13.72
N PRO A 233 -11.28 16.42 -14.63
CA PRO A 233 -10.31 17.42 -15.07
C PRO A 233 -9.61 18.15 -13.91
N GLU A 234 -10.37 18.60 -12.92
CA GLU A 234 -9.87 19.28 -11.70
C GLU A 234 -9.61 18.32 -10.53
N GLY A 235 -9.59 17.01 -10.81
CA GLY A 235 -9.38 15.98 -9.80
C GLY A 235 -7.93 15.91 -9.33
N ILE A 236 -7.74 15.37 -8.13
CA ILE A 236 -6.43 15.16 -7.50
C ILE A 236 -6.25 13.68 -7.17
N ALA A 237 -5.05 13.13 -7.40
CA ALA A 237 -4.68 11.83 -6.83
C ALA A 237 -3.64 11.98 -5.72
N TRP A 238 -3.87 11.29 -4.61
CA TRP A 238 -2.94 11.17 -3.48
C TRP A 238 -2.35 9.78 -3.45
N MET A 239 -1.06 9.70 -3.77
CA MET A 239 -0.36 8.45 -3.90
C MET A 239 0.73 8.34 -2.83
N PHE A 240 0.57 7.42 -1.90
CA PHE A 240 1.51 7.17 -0.82
C PHE A 240 2.38 5.97 -1.13
N ALA A 241 3.71 6.15 -1.15
CA ALA A 241 4.63 5.03 -1.33
C ALA A 241 6.02 5.35 -0.78
N PRO A 242 6.74 4.38 -0.20
CA PRO A 242 8.15 4.55 0.11
C PRO A 242 9.00 4.72 -1.16
N GLN A 243 10.20 5.27 -1.02
CA GLN A 243 11.10 5.47 -2.16
C GLN A 243 11.43 4.15 -2.89
N ARG A 244 11.68 3.08 -2.11
CA ARG A 244 12.07 1.74 -2.56
C ARG A 244 13.17 1.80 -3.62
N GLY A 245 14.32 2.35 -3.25
CA GLY A 245 15.42 2.68 -4.14
C GLY A 245 15.03 3.80 -5.12
N SER A 246 15.07 3.49 -6.42
CA SER A 246 14.71 4.46 -7.49
C SER A 246 13.27 4.33 -7.97
N THR A 247 12.46 3.51 -7.30
CA THR A 247 11.14 3.09 -7.78
C THR A 247 10.16 4.26 -7.83
N LEU A 248 10.02 4.99 -6.73
CA LEU A 248 9.15 6.17 -6.66
C LEU A 248 9.57 7.24 -7.68
N LYS A 249 10.88 7.47 -7.81
CA LYS A 249 11.44 8.42 -8.76
C LYS A 249 11.14 8.05 -10.21
N LYS A 250 11.31 6.78 -10.59
CA LYS A 250 10.96 6.30 -11.93
C LYS A 250 9.48 6.42 -12.22
N PHE A 251 8.64 6.17 -11.21
CA PHE A 251 7.20 6.41 -11.34
C PHE A 251 6.92 7.87 -11.64
N GLN A 252 7.52 8.80 -10.87
CA GLN A 252 7.40 10.24 -11.09
C GLN A 252 7.79 10.63 -12.53
N GLU A 253 8.95 10.17 -13.01
CA GLU A 253 9.45 10.46 -14.36
C GLU A 253 8.46 10.06 -15.47
N ILE A 254 7.72 8.96 -15.27
CA ILE A 254 6.69 8.50 -16.23
C ILE A 254 5.40 9.31 -16.08
N ALA A 255 4.97 9.55 -14.85
CA ALA A 255 3.75 10.30 -14.56
C ALA A 255 3.85 11.77 -14.99
N GLU A 256 5.05 12.35 -15.05
CA GLU A 256 5.30 13.71 -15.55
C GLU A 256 4.87 13.92 -17.02
N ALA A 257 4.64 12.86 -17.79
CA ALA A 257 4.07 12.98 -19.13
C ALA A 257 2.60 13.44 -19.10
N ASP A 258 1.86 13.03 -18.08
CA ASP A 258 0.40 13.14 -18.00
C ASP A 258 -0.09 14.08 -16.89
N PHE A 259 0.75 14.33 -15.88
CA PHE A 259 0.36 15.02 -14.66
C PHE A 259 1.30 16.17 -14.27
N THR A 260 0.73 17.17 -13.63
CA THR A 260 1.47 18.06 -12.72
C THR A 260 1.65 17.31 -11.41
N ILE A 261 2.90 17.26 -10.92
CA ILE A 261 3.25 16.45 -9.75
C ILE A 261 3.83 17.34 -8.65
N GLU A 262 3.31 17.17 -7.44
CA GLU A 262 3.92 17.67 -6.21
C GLU A 262 4.35 16.47 -5.35
N LEU A 263 5.62 16.46 -4.94
CA LEU A 263 6.16 15.41 -4.09
C LEU A 263 6.49 15.98 -2.71
N GLN A 264 5.83 15.46 -1.68
CA GLN A 264 5.95 15.90 -0.30
C GLN A 264 6.56 14.79 0.57
N GLU A 265 7.70 15.10 1.18
CA GLU A 265 8.33 14.24 2.19
C GLU A 265 7.65 14.44 3.55
N ASN A 266 7.52 15.68 4.01
CA ASN A 266 6.88 16.05 5.27
C ASN A 266 5.45 16.56 5.00
N TYR A 267 4.56 15.62 4.68
CA TYR A 267 3.14 15.92 4.39
C TYR A 267 2.25 15.98 5.64
N ASP A 268 2.72 15.46 6.77
CA ASP A 268 2.02 15.52 8.06
C ASP A 268 3.03 15.64 9.21
N SER A 269 2.79 16.58 10.13
CA SER A 269 3.73 16.89 11.22
C SER A 269 3.88 15.75 12.23
N ASP A 270 2.81 15.00 12.50
CA ASP A 270 2.85 13.90 13.47
C ASP A 270 3.55 12.69 12.85
N VAL A 271 3.26 12.39 11.58
CA VAL A 271 3.97 11.34 10.82
C VAL A 271 5.46 11.67 10.72
N TRP A 272 5.80 12.91 10.41
CA TRP A 272 7.17 13.38 10.34
C TRP A 272 7.89 13.27 11.69
N ALA A 273 7.26 13.71 12.78
CA ALA A 273 7.85 13.61 14.12
C ALA A 273 8.15 12.15 14.51
N LYS A 274 7.24 11.21 14.18
CA LYS A 274 7.49 9.78 14.41
C LYS A 274 8.60 9.24 13.51
N HIS A 275 8.64 9.62 12.24
CA HIS A 275 9.74 9.28 11.33
C HIS A 275 11.08 9.75 11.89
N GLN A 276 11.20 11.02 12.28
CA GLN A 276 12.42 11.58 12.86
C GLN A 276 12.86 10.84 14.12
N LYS A 277 11.91 10.50 15.01
CA LYS A 277 12.20 9.72 16.22
C LYS A 277 12.74 8.34 15.87
N LEU A 278 12.10 7.62 14.95
CA LEU A 278 12.50 6.29 14.50
C LEU A 278 13.88 6.30 13.81
N ASN A 279 14.15 7.34 13.01
CA ASN A 279 15.42 7.50 12.29
C ASN A 279 16.58 7.88 13.23
N SER A 280 16.29 8.68 14.28
CA SER A 280 17.29 9.11 15.26
C SER A 280 17.66 8.04 16.29
N SER A 281 16.78 7.06 16.52
CA SER A 281 17.05 5.91 17.40
C SER A 281 18.01 4.91 16.75
N VAL A 282 19.26 5.32 16.53
CA VAL A 282 20.36 4.45 16.13
C VAL A 282 20.77 3.60 17.35
N GLY A 283 20.19 2.42 17.51
CA GLY A 283 20.71 1.45 18.50
C GLY A 283 19.77 0.36 18.99
N ASP A 284 18.49 0.67 19.25
CA ASP A 284 17.60 -0.27 19.96
C ASP A 284 16.49 -0.91 19.12
N ALA A 285 16.24 -0.41 17.90
CA ALA A 285 15.14 -0.89 17.06
C ALA A 285 15.59 -1.10 15.60
N GLY A 286 16.67 -1.88 15.37
CA GLY A 286 17.37 -2.07 14.08
C GLY A 286 16.55 -2.63 12.90
N HIS A 287 15.42 -2.00 12.60
CA HIS A 287 14.24 -2.58 11.97
C HIS A 287 13.45 -1.56 11.13
N TYR A 288 13.49 -0.27 11.47
CA TYR A 288 13.02 0.81 10.60
C TYR A 288 14.07 1.11 9.51
N ASP A 289 13.60 1.29 8.29
CA ASP A 289 14.40 1.57 7.08
C ASP A 289 13.55 2.53 6.25
N GLU A 290 13.93 3.80 6.21
CA GLU A 290 13.13 4.87 5.60
C GLU A 290 12.82 4.59 4.12
N ASP A 291 13.75 3.96 3.40
CA ASP A 291 13.59 3.56 1.99
C ASP A 291 12.42 2.57 1.79
N ILE A 292 12.14 1.77 2.81
CA ILE A 292 11.18 0.67 2.76
C ILE A 292 9.88 0.99 3.49
N HIS A 293 9.92 1.85 4.51
CA HIS A 293 8.83 2.04 5.45
C HIS A 293 8.29 3.47 5.53
N TYR A 294 9.04 4.50 5.13
CA TYR A 294 8.54 5.88 5.17
C TYR A 294 7.79 6.18 3.86
N PRO A 295 6.45 6.35 3.89
CA PRO A 295 5.73 6.69 2.68
C PRO A 295 5.95 8.16 2.36
N TRP A 296 6.23 8.48 1.11
CA TRP A 296 6.15 9.85 0.59
C TRP A 296 4.76 10.08 0.01
N LEU A 297 4.28 11.33 0.06
CA LEU A 297 3.04 11.72 -0.61
C LEU A 297 3.38 12.32 -1.98
N MET A 298 2.88 11.68 -3.04
CA MET A 298 2.88 12.22 -4.39
C MET A 298 1.46 12.65 -4.77
N ILE A 299 1.29 13.94 -5.06
CA ILE A 299 0.04 14.53 -5.51
C ILE A 299 0.09 14.66 -7.03
N LEU A 300 -0.89 14.07 -7.72
CA LEU A 300 -1.01 14.13 -9.18
C LEU A 300 -2.25 14.95 -9.56
N GLN A 301 -2.11 15.85 -10.52
CA GLN A 301 -3.20 16.61 -11.14
C GLN A 301 -3.10 16.49 -12.65
N ASN A 302 -4.23 16.32 -13.34
CA ASN A 302 -4.26 16.24 -14.80
C ASN A 302 -3.62 17.49 -15.42
N ARG A 303 -2.80 17.29 -16.46
CA ARG A 303 -2.34 18.38 -17.35
C ARG A 303 -3.31 18.64 -18.50
#